data_AF-A0A8C5SZM9-F1
#
_entry.id   AF-A0A8C5SZM9-F1
#
_cell.length_a   1.000
_cell.length_b   1.000
_cell.length_c   1.000
_cell.angle_alpha   90.00
_cell.angle_beta   90.00
_cell.angle_gamma   90.00
#
_symmetry.space_group_name_H-M   'P 1'
#
loop_
_entity.id
_entity.type
_entity.pdbx_description
1 polymer ?
#
loop_
_entity_poly.entity_id
_entity_poly.type
_entity_poly.pdbx_seq_one_letter_code
_entity_poly.pdbx_strand_id
1 'polypeptide(L)'
;MQQILITCADKVSVVNYVRYAHGLISEYIPEDLSKEFLKYLGLPELRSSAPEPPLKKRKLSDVPVEPEEDYTKFNSDNLKTKKANTKMSAAQKALAKVDKSGMKSISAFFSSKPKASK
;
A
#
# COMPACT_ATOMS: atom_id res chain seq x y z
N MET A 1 5.23 -16.97 -34.48
CA MET A 1 4.52 -15.99 -33.61
C MET A 1 4.59 -16.35 -32.13
N GLN A 2 4.32 -17.60 -31.70
CA GLN A 2 4.35 -17.96 -30.27
C GLN A 2 5.75 -17.94 -29.62
N GLN A 3 6.83 -18.16 -30.37
CA GLN A 3 8.20 -18.12 -29.83
C GLN A 3 8.69 -16.72 -29.39
N ILE A 4 8.03 -15.64 -29.83
CA ILE A 4 8.44 -14.25 -29.50
C ILE A 4 7.87 -13.81 -28.15
N LEU A 5 6.70 -14.33 -27.75
CA LEU A 5 6.02 -13.95 -26.49
C LEU A 5 6.73 -14.51 -25.25
N ILE A 6 7.28 -15.73 -25.33
CA ILE A 6 7.98 -16.39 -24.20
C ILE A 6 9.27 -15.63 -23.87
N THR A 7 10.07 -15.26 -24.88
CA THR A 7 11.32 -14.52 -24.69
C THR A 7 11.11 -13.11 -24.12
N CYS A 8 9.94 -12.50 -24.36
CA CYS A 8 9.64 -11.18 -23.85
C CYS A 8 9.33 -11.22 -22.34
N ALA A 9 8.60 -12.24 -21.87
CA ALA A 9 8.30 -12.43 -20.45
C ALA A 9 9.56 -12.74 -19.61
N ASP A 10 10.45 -13.58 -20.13
CA ASP A 10 11.71 -13.91 -19.45
C ASP A 10 12.70 -12.73 -19.45
N LYS A 11 12.72 -11.91 -20.50
CA LYS A 11 13.54 -10.68 -20.49
C LYS A 11 13.02 -9.63 -19.51
N VAL A 12 11.69 -9.49 -19.37
CA VAL A 12 11.10 -8.53 -18.42
C VAL A 12 11.43 -8.90 -16.98
N SER A 13 11.40 -10.19 -16.61
CA SER A 13 11.73 -10.61 -15.25
C SER A 13 13.22 -10.40 -14.95
N VAL A 14 14.11 -10.86 -15.84
CA VAL A 14 15.57 -10.76 -15.66
C VAL A 14 16.02 -9.30 -15.55
N VAL A 15 15.51 -8.40 -16.39
CA VAL A 15 15.86 -6.97 -16.33
C VAL A 15 15.48 -6.35 -14.97
N ASN A 16 14.35 -6.75 -14.38
CA ASN A 16 13.95 -6.25 -13.06
C ASN A 16 14.83 -6.79 -11.93
N TYR A 17 15.22 -8.08 -11.98
CA TYR A 17 16.14 -8.65 -10.99
C TYR A 17 17.52 -7.99 -11.03
N VAL A 18 18.03 -7.71 -12.23
CA VAL A 18 19.32 -7.04 -12.39
C VAL A 18 19.29 -5.60 -11.85
N ARG A 19 18.18 -4.88 -12.05
CA ARG A 19 17.97 -3.53 -11.46
C ARG A 19 17.90 -3.57 -9.93
N TYR A 20 17.22 -4.57 -9.38
CA TYR A 20 17.12 -4.75 -7.94
C TYR A 20 18.49 -5.07 -7.32
N ALA A 21 19.26 -5.97 -7.92
CA ALA A 21 20.61 -6.28 -7.48
C ALA A 21 21.55 -5.06 -7.54
N HIS A 22 21.46 -4.25 -8.61
CA HIS A 22 22.20 -2.99 -8.70
C HIS A 22 21.87 -2.04 -7.55
N GLY A 23 20.58 -1.89 -7.21
CA GLY A 23 20.14 -1.07 -6.07
C GLY A 23 20.75 -1.52 -4.75
N LEU A 24 20.69 -2.83 -4.45
CA LEU A 24 21.28 -3.40 -3.23
C LEU A 24 22.79 -3.18 -3.16
N ILE A 25 23.50 -3.46 -4.25
CA ILE A 25 24.97 -3.40 -4.26
C ILE A 25 25.43 -1.94 -4.17
N SER A 26 24.75 -1.01 -4.84
CA SER A 26 25.12 0.42 -4.89
C SER A 26 25.17 1.12 -3.53
N GLU A 27 24.48 0.59 -2.52
CA GLU A 27 24.53 1.11 -1.14
C GLU A 27 25.86 0.82 -0.44
N TYR A 28 26.59 -0.21 -0.90
CA TYR A 28 27.82 -0.69 -0.27
C TYR A 28 29.10 -0.30 -1.02
N ILE A 29 28.98 0.25 -2.24
CA ILE A 29 30.12 0.68 -3.07
C ILE A 29 30.05 2.17 -3.38
N PRO A 30 31.19 2.85 -3.57
CA PRO A 30 31.21 4.25 -3.99
C PRO A 30 30.54 4.45 -5.35
N GLU A 31 29.97 5.64 -5.58
CA GLU A 31 29.21 5.94 -6.79
C GLU A 31 29.99 5.71 -8.10
N ASP A 32 31.30 5.94 -8.09
CA ASP A 32 32.16 5.75 -9.26
C ASP A 32 32.15 4.28 -9.72
N LEU A 33 32.28 3.36 -8.75
CA LEU A 33 32.18 1.91 -9.01
C LEU A 33 30.76 1.49 -9.33
N SER A 34 29.75 2.13 -8.74
CA SER A 34 28.34 1.84 -9.05
C SER A 34 27.99 2.17 -10.51
N LYS A 35 28.50 3.29 -11.03
CA LYS A 35 28.35 3.69 -12.44
C LYS A 35 29.08 2.76 -13.39
N GLU A 36 30.27 2.29 -13.01
CA GLU A 36 31.01 1.30 -13.79
C GLU A 36 30.31 -0.06 -13.78
N PHE A 37 29.81 -0.50 -12.63
CA PHE A 37 29.03 -1.72 -12.47
C PHE A 37 27.76 -1.72 -13.32
N LEU A 38 27.06 -0.58 -13.41
CA LEU A 38 25.89 -0.42 -14.28
C LEU A 38 26.24 -0.60 -15.77
N LYS A 39 27.40 -0.10 -16.21
CA LYS A 39 27.90 -0.29 -17.59
C LYS A 39 28.20 -1.75 -17.88
N TYR A 40 28.83 -2.47 -16.93
CA TYR A 40 29.10 -3.91 -17.06
C TYR A 40 27.82 -4.75 -17.13
N LEU A 41 26.78 -4.36 -16.42
CA LEU A 41 25.47 -5.02 -16.47
C LEU A 41 24.68 -4.72 -17.76
N GLY A 42 25.12 -3.74 -18.57
CA GLY A 42 24.46 -3.38 -19.83
C GLY A 42 23.05 -2.81 -19.66
N LEU A 43 22.73 -2.29 -18.47
CA LEU A 43 21.43 -1.68 -18.22
C LEU A 43 21.36 -0.31 -18.90
N PRO A 44 20.22 0.06 -19.50
CA PRO A 44 19.96 1.45 -19.84
C PRO A 44 20.10 2.27 -18.57
N GLU A 45 20.99 3.27 -18.61
CA GLU A 45 21.08 4.25 -17.54
C GLU A 45 19.69 4.86 -17.37
N LEU A 46 19.11 4.64 -16.19
CA LEU A 46 17.76 5.07 -15.86
C LEU A 46 17.79 6.59 -15.68
N ARG A 47 17.95 7.32 -16.79
CA ARG A 47 17.70 8.74 -16.79
C ARG A 47 16.27 8.89 -16.31
N SER A 48 16.11 9.48 -15.14
CA SER A 48 14.86 10.03 -14.64
C SER A 48 14.41 11.15 -15.58
N SER A 49 14.03 10.79 -16.80
CA SER A 49 13.41 11.68 -17.75
C SER A 49 11.97 11.22 -17.93
N ALA A 50 11.23 11.28 -16.83
CA ALA A 50 9.90 11.85 -16.95
C ALA A 50 10.09 13.33 -16.60
N PRO A 51 9.76 14.29 -17.49
CA PRO A 51 9.60 15.66 -17.05
C PRO A 51 8.58 15.64 -15.93
N GLU A 52 8.99 16.08 -14.75
CA GLU A 52 8.08 16.28 -13.64
C GLU A 52 6.91 17.12 -14.18
N PRO A 53 5.66 16.59 -14.16
CA PRO A 53 4.52 17.36 -14.63
C PRO A 53 4.52 18.66 -13.83
N PRO A 54 4.33 19.83 -14.48
CA PRO A 54 4.59 21.12 -13.86
C PRO A 54 3.94 21.18 -12.49
N LEU A 55 4.77 21.17 -11.46
CA LEU A 55 4.38 21.37 -10.07
C LEU A 55 3.66 22.71 -10.03
N LYS A 56 2.33 22.66 -10.07
CA LYS A 56 1.48 23.81 -9.74
C LYS A 56 1.89 24.20 -8.34
N LYS A 57 2.62 25.32 -8.25
CA LYS A 57 3.09 25.93 -7.00
C LYS A 57 1.90 26.02 -6.04
N ARG A 58 1.80 25.07 -5.11
CA ARG A 58 0.95 25.23 -3.93
C ARG A 58 1.57 26.37 -3.16
N LYS A 59 0.82 27.46 -3.00
CA LYS A 59 1.25 28.64 -2.25
C LYS A 59 1.71 28.17 -0.87
N LEU A 60 2.92 28.60 -0.50
CA LEU A 60 3.44 28.50 0.86
C LEU A 60 2.49 29.31 1.76
N SER A 61 1.67 28.62 2.55
CA SER A 61 1.16 29.19 3.80
C SER A 61 2.12 28.73 4.89
N ASP A 62 2.91 29.67 5.39
CA ASP A 62 3.75 29.56 6.58
C ASP A 62 2.84 29.42 7.82
N VAL A 63 2.41 28.20 8.09
CA VAL A 63 1.74 27.82 9.33
C VAL A 63 2.36 26.48 9.73
N PRO A 64 3.01 26.40 10.91
CA PRO A 64 3.46 25.12 11.46
C PRO A 64 2.27 24.16 11.51
N VAL A 65 2.35 23.08 10.74
CA VAL A 65 1.44 21.95 10.87
C VAL A 65 1.84 21.24 12.14
N GLU A 66 1.26 21.68 13.25
CA GLU A 66 1.15 20.89 14.46
C GLU A 66 0.54 19.52 14.08
N PRO A 67 1.05 18.40 14.61
CA PRO A 67 0.44 17.09 14.42
C PRO A 67 -0.90 17.07 15.20
N GLU A 68 -1.95 17.61 14.60
CA GLU A 68 -3.29 17.67 15.21
C GLU A 68 -3.93 16.28 15.33
N GLU A 69 -3.34 15.28 14.69
CA GLU A 69 -3.88 13.92 14.64
C GLU A 69 -3.05 12.98 15.53
N ASP A 70 -3.09 13.23 16.83
CA ASP A 70 -2.81 12.23 17.85
C ASP A 70 -3.86 11.10 17.73
N TYR A 71 -3.50 10.04 17.02
CA TYR A 71 -4.35 8.86 16.76
C TYR A 71 -4.63 8.01 18.01
N THR A 72 -4.14 8.39 19.21
CA THR A 72 -4.51 7.70 20.44
C THR A 72 -5.92 8.05 20.95
N LYS A 73 -6.59 9.05 20.38
CA LYS A 73 -7.91 9.53 20.82
C LYS A 73 -9.09 8.61 20.54
N PHE A 74 -8.96 7.60 19.67
CA PHE A 74 -10.09 6.74 19.28
C PHE A 74 -10.29 5.48 20.16
N ASN A 75 -9.48 5.26 21.19
CA ASN A 75 -9.66 4.14 22.13
C ASN A 75 -10.37 4.53 23.45
N SER A 76 -11.04 5.68 23.50
CA SER A 76 -11.93 5.97 24.63
C SER A 76 -13.33 5.43 24.34
N ASP A 77 -13.61 4.23 24.86
CA ASP A 77 -14.96 3.64 24.91
C ASP A 77 -15.91 4.57 25.68
N ASN A 78 -16.53 5.52 24.98
CA ASN A 78 -17.64 6.30 25.50
C ASN A 78 -18.94 5.74 24.92
N LEU A 79 -19.44 4.66 25.55
CA LEU A 79 -20.84 4.26 25.44
C LEU A 79 -21.74 5.34 26.07
N LYS A 80 -22.02 6.44 25.36
CA LYS A 80 -23.08 7.39 25.77
C LYS A 80 -23.89 7.89 24.57
N THR A 81 -24.97 7.15 24.31
CA THR A 81 -26.33 7.64 24.01
C THR A 81 -26.48 9.12 23.64
N LYS A 82 -26.65 9.40 22.34
CA LYS A 82 -27.46 10.49 21.76
C LYS A 82 -27.55 10.19 20.25
N LYS A 83 -28.67 10.21 19.54
CA LYS A 83 -29.92 10.96 19.69
C LYS A 83 -30.96 10.29 18.80
N ALA A 84 -32.20 10.25 19.28
CA ALA A 84 -33.36 9.74 18.56
C ALA A 84 -33.66 10.56 17.28
N ASN A 85 -34.31 9.88 16.34
CA ASN A 85 -34.66 10.25 14.95
C ASN A 85 -33.56 10.00 13.92
N THR A 86 -33.34 8.73 13.59
CA THR A 86 -32.72 8.35 12.32
C THR A 86 -33.72 7.47 11.58
N LYS A 87 -34.44 8.07 10.63
CA LYS A 87 -35.03 7.28 9.54
C LYS A 87 -33.83 6.65 8.85
N MET A 88 -33.57 5.37 9.12
CA MET A 88 -32.41 4.64 8.59
C MET A 88 -32.21 5.01 7.12
N SER A 89 -31.02 5.54 6.80
CA SER A 89 -30.64 5.90 5.44
C SER A 89 -30.81 4.68 4.53
N ALA A 90 -31.12 4.88 3.25
CA ALA A 90 -31.32 3.79 2.28
C ALA A 90 -30.14 2.79 2.31
N ALA A 91 -28.92 3.29 2.49
CA ALA A 91 -27.72 2.47 2.67
C ALA A 91 -27.76 1.64 3.96
N GLN A 92 -28.19 2.22 5.09
CA GLN A 92 -28.32 1.50 6.36
C GLN A 92 -29.42 0.43 6.32
N LYS A 93 -30.54 0.70 5.62
CA LYS A 93 -31.58 -0.30 5.37
C LYS A 93 -31.09 -1.44 4.47
N ALA A 94 -30.23 -1.15 3.49
CA ALA A 94 -29.61 -2.16 2.65
C ALA A 94 -28.67 -3.07 3.47
N LEU A 95 -27.82 -2.49 4.34
CA LEU A 95 -26.96 -3.25 5.24
C LEU A 95 -27.75 -4.09 6.25
N ALA A 96 -28.93 -3.61 6.70
CA ALA A 96 -29.80 -4.36 7.60
C ALA A 96 -30.43 -5.61 6.94
N LYS A 97 -30.61 -5.61 5.61
CA LYS A 97 -31.17 -6.75 4.85
C LYS A 97 -30.15 -7.84 4.51
N VAL A 98 -28.86 -7.58 4.67
CA VAL A 98 -27.83 -8.61 4.51
C VAL A 98 -28.14 -9.73 5.49
N ASP A 99 -28.36 -10.95 5.02
CA ASP A 99 -28.58 -12.08 5.92
C ASP A 99 -27.25 -12.36 6.65
N LYS A 100 -27.24 -12.20 7.98
CA LYS A 100 -26.05 -12.45 8.81
C LYS A 100 -25.97 -13.90 9.25
N SER A 101 -27.00 -14.70 8.94
CA SER A 101 -27.01 -16.13 9.22
C SER A 101 -25.90 -16.81 8.41
N GLY A 102 -24.98 -17.48 9.09
CA GLY A 102 -23.84 -18.18 8.47
C GLY A 102 -22.55 -17.37 8.34
N MET A 103 -22.55 -16.05 8.58
CA MET A 103 -21.32 -15.27 8.66
C MET A 103 -20.70 -15.35 10.06
N LYS A 104 -19.47 -15.85 10.14
CA LYS A 104 -18.69 -15.82 11.38
C LYS A 104 -18.25 -14.38 11.67
N SER A 105 -18.46 -13.93 12.91
CA SER A 105 -17.82 -12.70 13.41
C SER A 105 -16.30 -12.79 13.22
N ILE A 106 -15.64 -11.66 12.92
CA ILE A 106 -14.18 -11.57 12.80
C ILE A 106 -13.49 -12.16 14.05
N SER A 107 -14.07 -11.97 15.23
CA SER A 107 -13.57 -12.54 16.48
C SER A 107 -13.46 -14.08 16.47
N ALA A 108 -14.30 -14.78 15.70
CA ALA A 108 -14.28 -16.24 15.61
C ALA A 108 -13.11 -16.79 14.78
N PHE A 109 -12.40 -15.94 14.02
CA PHE A 109 -11.19 -16.33 13.29
C PHE A 109 -9.93 -16.23 14.16
N PHE A 110 -9.97 -15.33 15.15
CA PHE A 110 -8.86 -15.09 16.07
C PHE A 110 -9.05 -15.77 17.43
N SER A 111 -10.21 -16.37 17.69
CA SER A 111 -10.40 -17.18 18.88
C SER A 111 -9.74 -18.55 18.74
N SER A 112 -9.09 -19.00 19.80
CA SER A 112 -8.59 -20.37 19.91
C SER A 112 -9.72 -21.36 19.62
N LYS A 113 -9.44 -22.42 18.84
CA LYS A 113 -10.45 -23.41 18.45
C LYS A 113 -11.27 -23.84 19.68
N PRO A 114 -12.62 -23.77 19.65
CA PRO A 114 -13.43 -24.19 20.77
C PRO A 114 -13.13 -25.66 21.08
N LYS A 115 -12.77 -25.94 22.33
CA LYS A 115 -12.63 -27.30 22.85
C LYS A 115 -14.04 -27.90 22.88
N ALA A 116 -14.29 -28.94 22.08
CA ALA A 116 -15.55 -29.67 22.12
C ALA A 116 -15.68 -30.36 23.49
N SER A 117 -16.50 -29.80 24.39
CA SER A 117 -17.04 -30.54 25.52
C SER A 117 -18.27 -31.31 25.03
N LYS A 118 -18.25 -32.61 25.31
CA LYS A 118 -19.25 -33.65 25.02
C LYS A 118 -20.70 -33.20 25.09
#